data_AF-A0A5K1JBN1-F1
#
_entry.id   AF-A0A5K1JBN1-F1
#
_cell.length_a   1.000
_cell.length_b   1.000
_cell.length_c   1.000
_cell.angle_alpha   90.00
_cell.angle_beta   90.00
_cell.angle_gamma   90.00
#
_symmetry.space_group_name_H-M   'P 1'
#
loop_
_entity.id
_entity.type
_entity.pdbx_description
1 polymer ?
#
loop_
_entity_poly.entity_id
_entity_poly.type
_entity_poly.pdbx_seq_one_letter_code
_entity_poly.pdbx_strand_id
1 'polypeptide(L)'
;MTAVSDDPPKKEAPSEVVIPTAPSTTRGAISIENTITRERFAQLSGVEPPQICAEASKAERNARTLLDADKTDRWLYLAANGQLELELLLQIRYWERYGRRRKYSVPGLKGSDIELASFFGTSRPSVCRARKALMSRGLIISVDGVLQLQYTSILDAVKNKGWID
;
A
#
# COMPACT_ATOMS: atom_id res chain seq x y z
N MET A 1 66.51 -36.02 -12.57
CA MET A 1 65.64 -35.01 -11.94
C MET A 1 64.37 -35.72 -11.47
N THR A 2 64.06 -35.52 -10.20
CA THR A 2 62.95 -35.97 -9.34
C THR A 2 61.57 -35.97 -10.02
N ALA A 3 60.81 -37.08 -9.93
CA ALA A 3 59.66 -37.32 -9.02
C ALA A 3 58.39 -36.51 -9.43
N VAL A 4 57.17 -37.03 -9.54
CA VAL A 4 56.31 -37.77 -8.60
C VAL A 4 55.12 -38.30 -9.44
N SER A 5 54.93 -39.61 -9.57
CA SER A 5 53.84 -40.43 -9.02
C SER A 5 52.42 -39.84 -8.97
N ASP A 6 51.48 -40.72 -9.30
CA ASP A 6 50.09 -40.79 -8.84
C ASP A 6 49.06 -39.78 -9.39
N ASP A 7 48.41 -40.29 -10.45
CA ASP A 7 46.98 -40.20 -10.78
C ASP A 7 46.10 -39.51 -9.71
N PRO A 8 45.35 -38.44 -10.05
CA PRO A 8 44.45 -37.80 -9.10
C PRO A 8 43.25 -38.72 -8.77
N PRO A 9 42.75 -38.68 -7.52
CA PRO A 9 41.84 -39.68 -6.98
C PRO A 9 40.47 -39.67 -7.70
N LYS A 10 40.01 -40.86 -8.08
CA LYS A 10 38.66 -41.13 -8.59
C LYS A 10 37.64 -40.56 -7.61
N LYS A 11 36.87 -39.56 -8.06
CA LYS A 11 35.69 -39.08 -7.33
C LYS A 11 34.64 -40.18 -7.36
N GLU A 12 34.52 -40.92 -6.27
CA GLU A 12 33.35 -41.75 -5.99
C GLU A 12 32.12 -40.84 -5.91
N ALA A 13 31.11 -41.13 -6.73
CA ALA A 13 29.81 -40.48 -6.61
C ALA A 13 29.20 -40.86 -5.24
N PRO A 14 28.62 -39.90 -4.50
CA PRO A 14 27.98 -40.22 -3.22
C PRO A 14 26.83 -41.21 -3.45
N SER A 15 26.77 -42.25 -2.60
CA SER A 15 25.69 -43.24 -2.57
C SER A 15 24.32 -42.58 -2.63
N GLU A 16 23.45 -43.15 -3.44
CA GLU A 16 22.01 -42.86 -3.48
C GLU A 16 21.44 -42.91 -2.06
N VAL A 17 21.15 -41.74 -1.50
CA VAL A 17 20.26 -41.66 -0.34
C VAL A 17 18.88 -42.04 -0.84
N VAL A 18 18.36 -43.16 -0.35
CA VAL A 18 16.98 -43.60 -0.57
C VAL A 18 16.06 -42.50 -0.03
N ILE A 19 15.56 -41.66 -0.94
CA ILE A 19 14.50 -40.70 -0.62
C ILE A 19 13.26 -41.55 -0.34
N PRO A 20 12.60 -41.42 0.83
CA PRO A 20 11.35 -42.11 1.07
C PRO A 20 10.35 -41.74 -0.02
N THR A 21 9.85 -42.76 -0.72
CA THR A 21 8.87 -42.62 -1.80
C THR A 21 7.65 -41.89 -1.26
N ALA A 22 7.37 -40.69 -1.79
CA ALA A 22 6.10 -40.03 -1.56
C ALA A 22 4.98 -40.94 -2.09
N PRO A 23 3.88 -41.14 -1.33
CA PRO A 23 2.80 -42.03 -1.76
C PRO A 23 2.28 -41.54 -3.11
N SER A 24 2.28 -42.44 -4.10
CA SER A 24 1.85 -42.18 -5.45
C SER A 24 0.40 -41.68 -5.46
N THR A 25 0.19 -40.40 -5.75
CA THR A 25 -1.14 -39.87 -6.04
C THR A 25 -1.63 -40.52 -7.34
N THR A 26 -2.67 -41.33 -7.20
CA THR A 26 -3.40 -41.94 -8.30
C THR A 26 -3.71 -40.89 -9.37
N ARG A 27 -3.34 -41.14 -10.63
CA ARG A 27 -3.79 -40.38 -11.80
C ARG A 27 -5.30 -40.56 -12.00
N GLY A 28 -6.10 -40.01 -11.10
CA GLY A 28 -7.46 -39.58 -11.37
C GLY A 28 -7.39 -38.11 -11.70
N ALA A 29 -7.96 -37.68 -12.82
CA ALA A 29 -7.96 -36.29 -13.26
C ALA A 29 -8.41 -35.38 -12.11
N ILE A 30 -7.49 -34.54 -11.60
CA ILE A 30 -7.86 -33.44 -10.71
C ILE A 30 -8.60 -32.44 -11.61
N SER A 31 -9.93 -32.52 -11.62
CA SER A 31 -10.78 -31.52 -12.25
C SER A 31 -10.68 -30.23 -11.43
N ILE A 32 -9.91 -29.28 -11.91
CA ILE A 32 -9.83 -27.94 -11.32
C ILE A 32 -11.01 -27.14 -11.87
N GLU A 33 -12.10 -27.07 -11.11
CA GLU A 33 -13.20 -26.14 -11.41
C GLU A 33 -12.76 -24.72 -11.04
N ASN A 34 -12.46 -23.89 -12.05
CA ASN A 34 -12.08 -22.49 -11.87
C ASN A 34 -13.26 -21.58 -11.44
N THR A 35 -14.46 -22.14 -11.31
CA THR A 35 -15.69 -21.40 -11.06
C THR A 35 -16.39 -22.00 -9.85
N ILE A 36 -16.34 -21.30 -8.72
CA ILE A 36 -17.11 -21.69 -7.54
C ILE A 36 -18.60 -21.36 -7.76
N THR A 37 -19.46 -22.33 -7.48
CA THR A 37 -20.91 -22.11 -7.43
C THR A 37 -21.28 -21.04 -6.39
N ARG A 38 -22.39 -20.33 -6.61
CA ARG A 38 -22.86 -19.25 -5.71
C ARG A 38 -23.07 -19.71 -4.25
N GLU A 39 -23.44 -20.97 -4.06
CA GLU A 39 -23.62 -21.59 -2.73
C GLU A 39 -22.28 -21.85 -2.03
N ARG A 40 -21.28 -22.37 -2.76
CA ARG A 40 -19.89 -22.48 -2.27
C ARG A 40 -19.28 -21.11 -1.98
N PHE A 41 -19.59 -20.09 -2.78
CA PHE A 41 -19.18 -18.71 -2.50
C PHE A 41 -19.78 -18.21 -1.18
N ALA A 42 -21.07 -18.45 -0.93
CA ALA A 42 -21.73 -18.04 0.32
C ALA A 42 -21.16 -18.75 1.57
N GLN A 43 -20.75 -20.02 1.42
CA GLN A 43 -20.11 -20.80 2.49
C GLN A 43 -18.66 -20.37 2.74
N LEU A 44 -17.93 -19.98 1.69
CA LEU A 44 -16.56 -19.46 1.77
C LEU A 44 -16.52 -17.99 2.24
N SER A 45 -17.55 -17.21 1.93
CA SER A 45 -17.74 -15.84 2.41
C SER A 45 -18.25 -15.80 3.85
N GLY A 46 -17.91 -16.82 4.65
CA GLY A 46 -18.22 -16.85 6.08
C GLY A 46 -17.81 -15.53 6.72
N VAL A 47 -18.77 -14.97 7.47
CA VAL A 47 -18.72 -13.65 8.11
C VAL A 47 -18.95 -12.53 7.11
N GLU A 48 -20.02 -11.78 7.39
CA GLU A 48 -20.24 -10.37 7.08
C GLU A 48 -19.05 -9.69 6.36
N PRO A 49 -19.25 -9.02 5.19
CA PRO A 49 -18.16 -8.32 4.51
C PRO A 49 -17.39 -7.55 5.55
N PRO A 50 -16.04 -7.69 5.61
CA PRO A 50 -15.27 -7.24 6.75
C PRO A 50 -15.76 -5.86 7.09
N GLN A 51 -16.26 -5.70 8.31
CA GLN A 51 -16.58 -4.40 8.86
C GLN A 51 -15.26 -3.62 8.82
N ILE A 52 -14.89 -3.07 7.67
CA ILE A 52 -13.95 -1.98 7.55
C ILE A 52 -14.77 -0.83 8.14
N CYS A 53 -14.69 -0.75 9.47
CA CYS A 53 -15.79 -0.50 10.40
C CYS A 53 -16.59 0.75 10.05
N ALA A 54 -17.92 0.71 10.20
CA ALA A 54 -18.74 1.93 10.20
C ALA A 54 -18.16 2.99 11.16
N GLU A 55 -17.54 2.53 12.25
CA GLU A 55 -16.79 3.34 13.21
C GLU A 55 -15.51 3.96 12.63
N ALA A 56 -14.68 3.21 11.89
CA ALA A 56 -13.51 3.75 11.21
C ALA A 56 -13.93 4.80 10.17
N SER A 57 -15.00 4.52 9.43
CA SER A 57 -15.61 5.48 8.51
C SER A 57 -16.19 6.72 9.20
N LYS A 58 -16.69 6.58 10.43
CA LYS A 58 -17.21 7.69 11.25
C LYS A 58 -16.06 8.51 11.83
N ALA A 59 -15.03 7.88 12.37
CA ALA A 59 -13.83 8.53 12.89
C ALA A 59 -13.13 9.35 11.80
N GLU A 60 -13.00 8.78 10.60
CA GLU A 60 -12.44 9.46 9.44
C GLU A 60 -13.26 10.70 9.03
N ARG A 61 -14.58 10.57 9.00
CA ARG A 61 -15.48 11.71 8.75
C ARG A 61 -15.37 12.79 9.83
N ASN A 62 -15.33 12.40 11.11
CA ASN A 62 -15.21 13.33 12.22
C ASN A 62 -13.88 14.07 12.21
N ALA A 63 -12.77 13.34 12.04
CA ALA A 63 -11.44 13.92 11.95
C ALA A 63 -11.35 14.92 10.79
N ARG A 64 -11.92 14.55 9.65
CA ARG A 64 -12.03 15.46 8.52
C ARG A 64 -12.87 16.69 8.85
N THR A 65 -14.02 16.55 9.50
CA THR A 65 -14.86 17.71 9.88
C THR A 65 -14.12 18.68 10.80
N LEU A 66 -13.35 18.16 11.77
CA LEU A 66 -12.51 18.98 12.65
C LEU A 66 -11.42 19.72 11.86
N LEU A 67 -10.68 19.01 11.01
CA LEU A 67 -9.64 19.62 10.17
C LEU A 67 -10.21 20.58 9.11
N ASP A 68 -11.43 20.34 8.62
CA ASP A 68 -12.15 21.22 7.68
C ASP A 68 -12.63 22.52 8.37
N ALA A 69 -12.79 22.52 9.71
CA ALA A 69 -13.13 23.72 10.47
C ALA A 69 -11.98 24.73 10.50
N ASP A 70 -10.73 24.25 10.53
CA ASP A 70 -9.53 25.05 10.28
C ASP A 70 -9.40 25.35 8.79
N LYS A 71 -10.05 26.44 8.35
CA LYS A 71 -10.11 26.91 6.96
C LYS A 71 -8.74 27.22 6.33
N THR A 72 -7.67 27.22 7.12
CA THR A 72 -6.32 27.62 6.67
C THR A 72 -5.48 26.47 6.13
N ASP A 73 -5.92 25.22 6.31
CA ASP A 73 -5.13 24.01 6.03
C ASP A 73 -3.76 24.00 6.77
N ARG A 74 -3.60 24.79 7.85
CA ARG A 74 -2.34 24.90 8.63
C ARG A 74 -1.88 23.55 9.19
N TRP A 75 -2.81 22.67 9.54
CA TRP A 75 -2.52 21.31 9.98
C TRP A 75 -1.67 20.51 8.96
N LEU A 76 -1.74 20.80 7.65
CA LEU A 76 -0.86 20.15 6.66
C LEU A 76 0.61 20.56 6.80
N TYR A 77 0.87 21.80 7.18
CA TYR A 77 2.23 22.29 7.45
C TYR A 77 2.83 21.62 8.68
N LEU A 78 1.99 21.28 9.65
CA LEU A 78 2.42 20.51 10.82
C LEU A 78 2.65 19.04 10.45
N ALA A 79 1.77 18.42 9.64
CA ALA A 79 1.91 17.01 9.28
C ALA A 79 3.14 16.70 8.41
N ALA A 80 3.49 17.59 7.49
CA ALA A 80 4.63 17.41 6.59
C ALA A 80 5.98 17.49 7.32
N ASN A 81 6.97 16.75 6.82
CA ASN A 81 8.36 16.83 7.28
C ASN A 81 9.29 17.54 6.27
N GLY A 82 8.74 18.07 5.17
CA GLY A 82 9.49 18.82 4.17
C GLY A 82 8.61 19.39 3.07
N GLN A 83 9.19 20.25 2.22
CA GLN A 83 8.47 20.99 1.19
C GLN A 83 7.71 20.08 0.20
N LEU A 84 8.38 19.06 -0.33
CA LEU A 84 7.75 18.17 -1.33
C LEU A 84 6.59 17.36 -0.74
N GLU A 85 6.68 16.99 0.53
CA GLU A 85 5.57 16.30 1.22
C GLU A 85 4.38 17.24 1.43
N LEU A 86 4.65 18.48 1.83
CA LEU A 86 3.64 19.51 1.98
C LEU A 86 2.92 19.78 0.65
N GLU A 87 3.68 19.95 -0.44
CA GLU A 87 3.15 20.16 -1.78
C GLU A 87 2.26 18.99 -2.23
N LEU A 88 2.69 17.74 -1.99
CA LEU A 88 1.88 16.56 -2.26
C LEU A 88 0.57 16.55 -1.47
N LEU A 89 0.63 16.81 -0.16
CA LEU A 89 -0.55 16.81 0.71
C LEU A 89 -1.55 17.91 0.31
N LEU A 90 -1.05 19.11 0.00
CA LEU A 90 -1.88 20.23 -0.49
C LEU A 90 -2.53 19.90 -1.83
N GLN A 91 -1.80 19.28 -2.74
CA GLN A 91 -2.32 18.90 -4.05
C GLN A 91 -3.40 17.81 -3.93
N ILE A 92 -3.20 16.81 -3.07
CA ILE A 92 -4.24 15.80 -2.75
C ILE A 92 -5.49 16.50 -2.19
N ARG A 93 -5.30 17.38 -1.20
CA ARG A 93 -6.38 18.13 -0.55
C ARG A 93 -7.20 18.95 -1.55
N TYR A 94 -6.52 19.63 -2.47
CA TYR A 94 -7.14 20.40 -3.54
C TYR A 94 -8.04 19.51 -4.41
N TRP A 95 -7.50 18.40 -4.93
CA TRP A 95 -8.24 17.50 -5.81
C TRP A 95 -9.37 16.76 -5.11
N GLU A 96 -9.23 16.48 -3.82
CA GLU A 96 -10.32 15.96 -3.02
C GLU A 96 -11.48 16.95 -2.90
N ARG A 97 -11.19 18.23 -2.57
CA ARG A 97 -12.21 19.28 -2.49
C ARG A 97 -12.88 19.50 -3.85
N TYR A 98 -12.08 19.55 -4.91
CA TYR A 98 -12.57 19.71 -6.27
C TYR A 98 -13.44 18.53 -6.72
N GLY A 99 -12.95 17.30 -6.54
CA GLY A 99 -13.64 16.07 -6.91
C GLY A 99 -14.96 15.90 -6.15
N ARG A 100 -15.03 16.28 -4.87
CA ARG A 100 -16.29 16.29 -4.11
C ARG A 100 -17.32 17.27 -4.67
N ARG A 101 -16.90 18.49 -5.03
CA ARG A 101 -17.79 19.46 -5.70
C ARG A 101 -18.29 18.97 -7.05
N ARG A 102 -17.46 18.19 -7.76
CA ARG A 102 -17.78 17.58 -9.06
C ARG A 102 -18.45 16.20 -8.96
N LYS A 103 -18.69 15.68 -7.75
CA LYS A 103 -19.28 14.35 -7.49
C LYS A 103 -18.53 13.19 -8.16
N TYR A 104 -17.20 13.25 -8.16
CA TYR A 104 -16.37 12.11 -8.59
C TYR A 104 -16.55 10.93 -7.64
N SER A 105 -16.54 9.71 -8.19
CA SER A 105 -16.68 8.47 -7.41
C SER A 105 -15.54 8.30 -6.39
N VAL A 106 -14.31 8.60 -6.80
CA VAL A 106 -13.11 8.56 -5.94
C VAL A 106 -12.42 9.93 -6.04
N PRO A 107 -12.73 10.89 -5.15
CA PRO A 107 -12.08 12.19 -5.14
C PRO A 107 -10.66 12.07 -4.57
N GLY A 108 -9.67 12.63 -5.26
CA GLY A 108 -8.27 12.61 -4.84
C GLY A 108 -7.33 12.90 -6.00
N LEU A 109 -6.02 12.88 -5.73
CA LEU A 109 -5.00 13.17 -6.73
C LEU A 109 -4.68 11.91 -7.54
N LYS A 110 -4.97 11.94 -8.83
CA LYS A 110 -4.53 10.91 -9.79
C LYS A 110 -3.32 11.41 -10.56
N GLY A 111 -2.24 10.64 -10.57
CA GLY A 111 -1.04 10.97 -11.34
C GLY A 111 0.09 10.01 -11.06
N SER A 112 0.88 9.70 -12.09
CA SER A 112 2.10 8.91 -11.95
C SER A 112 3.21 9.73 -11.28
N ASP A 113 4.20 9.06 -10.69
CA ASP A 113 5.36 9.74 -10.09
C ASP A 113 6.11 10.61 -11.12
N ILE A 114 6.02 10.32 -12.42
CA ILE A 114 6.63 11.10 -13.51
C ILE A 114 5.86 12.40 -13.73
N GLU A 115 4.53 12.32 -13.86
CA GLU A 115 3.67 13.49 -14.03
C GLU A 115 3.77 14.44 -12.83
N LEU A 116 3.75 13.87 -11.62
CA LEU A 116 3.91 14.63 -10.39
C LEU A 116 5.29 15.28 -10.30
N ALA A 117 6.35 14.58 -10.70
CA ALA A 117 7.70 15.16 -10.74
C ALA A 117 7.77 16.35 -11.70
N SER A 118 7.16 16.23 -12.88
CA SER A 118 7.06 17.34 -13.83
C SER A 118 6.24 18.51 -13.25
N PHE A 119 5.14 18.22 -12.56
CA PHE A 119 4.28 19.24 -11.96
C PHE A 119 4.99 20.03 -10.84
N PHE A 120 5.71 19.33 -9.95
CA PHE A 120 6.45 19.96 -8.85
C PHE A 120 7.85 20.46 -9.25
N GLY A 121 8.24 20.34 -10.53
CA GLY A 121 9.57 20.74 -10.99
C GLY A 121 10.72 19.98 -10.30
N THR A 122 10.51 18.70 -10.00
CA THR A 122 11.48 17.84 -9.30
C THR A 122 11.76 16.54 -10.07
N SER A 123 12.55 15.64 -9.46
CA SER A 123 12.85 14.33 -10.04
C SER A 123 11.86 13.25 -9.59
N ARG A 124 11.55 12.30 -10.48
CA ARG A 124 10.72 11.13 -10.16
C ARG A 124 11.16 10.40 -8.88
N PRO A 125 12.46 10.11 -8.65
CA PRO A 125 12.89 9.49 -7.40
C PRO A 125 12.53 10.29 -6.14
N SER A 126 12.57 11.62 -6.20
CA SER A 126 12.18 12.47 -5.06
C SER A 126 10.70 12.35 -4.74
N VAL A 127 9.83 12.40 -5.76
CA VAL A 127 8.38 12.20 -5.56
C VAL A 127 8.09 10.81 -5.04
N CYS A 128 8.71 9.78 -5.62
CA CYS A 128 8.53 8.39 -5.19
C CYS A 128 8.91 8.21 -3.71
N ARG A 129 10.03 8.81 -3.26
CA ARG A 129 10.44 8.80 -1.86
C ARG A 129 9.46 9.53 -0.95
N ALA A 130 9.03 10.74 -1.31
CA ALA A 130 8.07 11.52 -0.53
C ALA A 130 6.72 10.80 -0.41
N ARG A 131 6.21 10.25 -1.51
CA ARG A 131 4.97 9.45 -1.53
C ARG A 131 5.08 8.23 -0.62
N LYS A 132 6.19 7.48 -0.70
CA LYS A 132 6.44 6.34 0.19
C LYS A 132 6.51 6.74 1.66
N ALA A 133 7.16 7.87 1.98
CA ALA A 133 7.27 8.38 3.35
C ALA A 133 5.93 8.84 3.94
N LEU A 134 5.04 9.40 3.11
CA LEU A 134 3.67 9.75 3.51
C LEU A 134 2.83 8.49 3.74
N MET A 135 2.92 7.50 2.86
CA MET A 135 2.22 6.21 3.00
C MET A 135 2.71 5.42 4.22
N SER A 136 4.02 5.38 4.48
CA SER A 136 4.58 4.65 5.63
C SER A 136 4.15 5.25 6.97
N ARG A 137 3.84 6.55 7.00
CA ARG A 137 3.28 7.24 8.16
C ARG A 137 1.74 7.20 8.22
N GLY A 138 1.10 6.56 7.25
CA GLY A 138 -0.36 6.52 7.16
C GLY A 138 -1.01 7.88 6.91
N LEU A 139 -0.29 8.88 6.38
CA LEU A 139 -0.88 10.20 6.12
C LEU A 139 -1.71 10.20 4.82
N ILE A 140 -1.39 9.29 3.91
CA ILE A 140 -2.09 9.12 2.63
C ILE A 140 -2.29 7.63 2.32
N ILE A 141 -3.32 7.34 1.53
CA ILE A 141 -3.56 6.03 0.92
C ILE A 141 -3.67 6.15 -0.59
N SER A 142 -3.51 5.02 -1.28
CA SER A 142 -3.82 4.89 -2.71
C SER A 142 -4.99 3.94 -2.90
N VAL A 143 -6.08 4.44 -3.49
CA VAL A 143 -7.27 3.68 -3.86
C VAL A 143 -7.38 3.74 -5.38
N ASP A 144 -7.23 2.62 -6.07
CA ASP A 144 -7.25 2.54 -7.55
C ASP A 144 -6.31 3.53 -8.25
N GLY A 145 -5.13 3.77 -7.66
CA GLY A 145 -4.14 4.71 -8.18
C GLY A 145 -4.47 6.19 -7.92
N VAL A 146 -5.53 6.48 -7.15
CA VAL A 146 -5.88 7.82 -6.67
C VAL A 146 -5.35 7.98 -5.24
N LEU A 147 -4.57 9.03 -5.02
CA LEU A 147 -4.05 9.38 -3.70
C LEU A 147 -5.11 10.16 -2.91
N GLN A 148 -5.32 9.77 -1.66
CA GLN A 148 -6.25 10.40 -0.72
C GLN A 148 -5.58 10.60 0.63
N LEU A 149 -6.02 11.63 1.36
CA LEU A 149 -5.60 11.87 2.73
C LEU A 149 -6.27 10.87 3.68
N GLN A 150 -5.55 10.46 4.72
CA GLN A 150 -6.13 9.79 5.89
C GLN A 150 -6.24 10.79 7.05
N TYR A 151 -7.42 11.37 7.19
CA TYR A 151 -7.71 12.45 8.13
C TYR A 151 -7.56 12.04 9.59
N THR A 152 -7.87 10.79 9.96
CA THR A 152 -7.61 10.26 11.30
C THR A 152 -6.12 10.29 11.66
N SER A 153 -5.28 9.68 10.84
CA SER A 153 -3.83 9.65 11.07
C SER A 153 -3.20 11.04 10.98
N ILE A 154 -3.71 11.91 10.10
CA ILE A 154 -3.27 13.31 10.04
C ILE A 154 -3.64 14.04 11.33
N LEU A 155 -4.87 13.89 11.82
CA LEU A 155 -5.32 14.51 13.06
C LEU A 155 -4.43 14.10 14.24
N ASP A 156 -4.12 12.81 14.36
CA ASP A 156 -3.22 12.29 15.39
C ASP A 156 -1.81 12.88 15.24
N ALA A 157 -1.27 12.93 14.01
CA ALA A 157 0.05 13.48 13.74
C ALA A 157 0.17 14.97 14.09
N VAL A 158 -0.88 15.77 13.85
CA VAL A 158 -0.86 17.21 14.13
C VAL A 158 -1.13 17.52 15.59
N LYS A 159 -1.95 16.72 16.28
CA LYS A 159 -2.13 16.81 17.75
C LYS A 159 -0.82 16.56 18.48
N ASN A 160 -0.05 15.57 18.05
CA ASN A 160 1.29 15.30 18.58
C ASN A 160 2.29 16.45 18.34
N LYS A 161 1.99 17.36 17.41
CA LYS A 161 2.79 18.56 17.10
C LYS A 161 2.18 19.85 17.67
N GLY A 162 1.21 19.75 18.57
CA GLY A 162 0.62 20.89 19.27
C GLY A 162 -0.45 21.66 18.49
N TRP A 163 -1.08 21.04 17.49
CA TRP A 163 -2.29 21.60 16.88
C TRP A 163 -3.45 21.52 17.90
N ILE A 164 -4.14 22.65 18.08
CA ILE A 164 -5.26 22.81 19.01
C ILE A 164 -6.50 23.15 18.16
N ASP A 165 -7.59 22.44 18.42
CA ASP A 165 -8.88 22.54 17.73
C ASP A 165 -9.51 23.95 17.85
#